data_AF-A0A7I4YIP4-F1
#
_entry.id   AF-A0A7I4YIP4-F1
#
_cell.length_a   1.000
_cell.length_b   1.000
_cell.length_c   1.000
_cell.angle_alpha   90.00
_cell.angle_beta   90.00
_cell.angle_gamma   90.00
#
_symmetry.space_group_name_H-M   'P 1'
#
loop_
_entity.id
_entity.type
_entity.pdbx_description
1 polymer ?
#
loop_
_entity_poly.entity_id
_entity_poly.type
_entity_poly.pdbx_seq_one_letter_code
_entity_poly.pdbx_strand_id
1 'polypeptide(L)'
;MMQLDHVVHVLTTGDIVKEAMERSIRWLDRCEKAHTRTDQALFPIVQGGLDLDLRKVCTEEMAKRAKVGIAVGGLSGGEEKSQFWRVVAACCEALPSNLPRYVMGVGFPVDLVICSLLGADMFDCVYPTRTARFWDRSGASRRFDAFESEAVRRRFQAD
;
A
#
# COMPACT_ATOMS: atom_id res chain seq x y z
N MET A 1 15.47 1.65 3.72
CA MET A 1 14.92 2.46 4.81
C MET A 1 13.65 3.13 4.33
N MET A 2 12.65 3.15 5.18
CA MET A 2 11.40 3.88 4.94
C MET A 2 11.49 5.26 5.58
N GLN A 3 10.89 6.29 4.98
CA GLN A 3 10.74 7.57 5.68
C GLN A 3 9.92 7.40 6.97
N LEU A 4 10.07 8.33 7.91
CA LEU A 4 9.09 8.47 8.99
C LEU A 4 7.84 9.18 8.47
N ASP A 5 6.66 8.63 8.77
CA ASP A 5 5.37 9.17 8.36
C ASP A 5 4.37 9.25 9.53
N HIS A 6 3.30 10.03 9.34
CA HIS A 6 2.22 10.18 10.31
C HIS A 6 1.00 9.41 9.81
N VAL A 7 0.79 8.23 10.36
CA VAL A 7 -0.31 7.35 10.00
C VAL A 7 -1.55 7.70 10.82
N VAL A 8 -2.68 7.86 10.13
CA VAL A 8 -4.02 7.95 10.73
C VAL A 8 -4.81 6.69 10.37
N HIS A 9 -5.83 6.36 11.17
CA HIS A 9 -6.70 5.24 10.84
C HIS A 9 -7.38 5.48 9.49
N VAL A 10 -7.47 4.45 8.65
CA VAL A 10 -7.92 4.60 7.24
C VAL A 10 -9.33 5.18 7.09
N LEU A 11 -10.20 4.92 8.08
CA LEU A 11 -11.58 5.44 8.13
C LEU A 11 -11.69 6.83 8.79
N THR A 12 -10.59 7.42 9.25
CA THR A 12 -10.60 8.79 9.77
C THR A 12 -10.90 9.75 8.62
N THR A 13 -11.78 10.72 8.88
CA THR A 13 -12.20 11.74 7.93
C THR A 13 -11.91 13.15 8.47
N GLY A 14 -12.00 14.15 7.60
CA GLY A 14 -11.79 15.56 7.94
C GLY A 14 -10.33 16.01 7.88
N ASP A 15 -10.08 17.23 8.36
CA ASP A 15 -8.81 17.95 8.17
C ASP A 15 -7.58 17.25 8.76
N ILE A 16 -7.78 16.37 9.75
CA ILE A 16 -6.70 15.61 10.37
C ILE A 16 -5.97 14.71 9.37
N VAL A 17 -6.66 14.18 8.34
CA VAL A 17 -6.04 13.35 7.30
C VAL A 17 -5.09 14.19 6.45
N LYS A 18 -5.53 15.40 6.09
CA LYS A 18 -4.72 16.37 5.35
C LYS A 18 -3.51 16.81 6.18
N GLU A 19 -3.71 17.14 7.45
CA GLU A 19 -2.61 17.54 8.34
C GLU A 19 -1.57 16.42 8.50
N ALA A 20 -2.01 15.16 8.63
CA ALA A 20 -1.13 14.01 8.71
C ALA A 20 -0.34 13.77 7.41
N MET A 21 -0.99 13.92 6.26
CA MET A 21 -0.35 13.86 4.94
C MET A 21 0.70 14.96 4.77
N GLU A 22 0.37 16.21 5.07
CA GLU A 22 1.28 17.34 4.98
C GLU A 22 2.47 17.21 5.96
N ARG A 23 2.22 16.69 7.16
CA ARG A 23 3.27 16.39 8.14
C ARG A 23 4.23 15.34 7.61
N SER A 24 3.71 14.29 6.96
CA SER A 24 4.52 13.24 6.34
C SER A 24 5.42 13.79 5.22
N ILE A 25 4.91 14.71 4.39
CA ILE A 25 5.72 15.42 3.37
C ILE A 25 6.86 16.19 4.04
N ARG A 26 6.57 16.98 5.08
CA ARG A 26 7.61 17.73 5.81
C ARG A 26 8.63 16.81 6.50
N TRP A 27 8.21 15.60 6.90
CA TRP A 27 9.10 14.62 7.50
C TRP A 27 10.02 13.97 6.49
N LEU A 28 9.61 13.81 5.24
CA LEU A 28 10.51 13.36 4.16
C LEU A 28 11.73 14.27 4.04
N ASP A 29 11.53 15.59 3.99
CA ASP A 29 12.65 16.56 3.88
C ASP A 29 13.64 16.41 5.06
N ARG A 30 13.14 16.06 6.25
CA ARG A 30 13.97 15.80 7.44
C ARG A 30 14.67 14.45 7.34
N CYS A 31 13.99 13.44 6.83
CA CYS A 31 14.56 12.10 6.60
C CYS A 31 15.68 12.16 5.57
N GLU A 32 15.50 12.88 4.45
CA GLU A 32 16.54 13.05 3.44
C GLU A 32 17.79 13.72 4.01
N LYS A 33 17.63 14.76 4.85
CA LYS A 33 18.76 15.44 5.50
C LYS A 33 19.49 14.53 6.49
N ALA A 34 18.77 13.67 7.20
CA ALA A 34 19.36 12.73 8.16
C ALA A 34 19.97 11.49 7.47
N HIS A 35 19.52 11.16 6.27
CA HIS A 35 19.94 9.99 5.51
C HIS A 35 21.26 10.24 4.77
N THR A 36 22.38 10.12 5.50
CA THR A 36 23.74 10.38 4.98
C THR A 36 24.41 9.15 4.36
N ARG A 37 23.86 7.95 4.57
CA ARG A 37 24.41 6.69 4.08
C ARG A 37 24.00 6.44 2.63
N THR A 38 24.97 6.21 1.76
CA THR A 38 24.74 5.97 0.32
C THR A 38 24.50 4.50 -0.02
N ASP A 39 24.79 3.59 0.90
CA ASP A 39 24.57 2.14 0.76
C ASP A 39 23.14 1.72 1.15
N GLN A 40 22.30 2.67 1.57
CA GLN A 40 20.92 2.45 1.95
C GLN A 40 19.98 3.19 1.02
N ALA A 41 18.89 2.54 0.63
CA ALA A 41 17.80 3.17 -0.11
C ALA A 41 16.85 3.89 0.86
N LEU A 42 16.33 5.06 0.49
CA LEU A 42 15.26 5.76 1.21
C LEU A 42 13.99 5.80 0.37
N PHE A 43 12.90 5.27 0.90
CA PHE A 43 11.60 5.21 0.24
C PHE A 43 10.64 6.26 0.86
N PRO A 44 10.19 7.24 0.09
CA PRO A 44 9.04 8.08 0.43
C PRO A 44 7.77 7.23 0.61
N ILE A 45 6.86 7.67 1.49
CA ILE A 45 5.58 7.00 1.75
C ILE A 45 4.43 7.97 1.44
N VAL A 46 3.61 7.62 0.47
CA VAL A 46 2.38 8.33 0.14
C VAL A 46 1.34 8.06 1.22
N GLN A 47 0.77 9.14 1.77
CA GLN A 47 -0.34 9.15 2.73
C GLN A 47 -1.55 9.92 2.15
N GLY A 48 -2.67 9.94 2.88
CA GLY A 48 -3.89 10.66 2.45
C GLY A 48 -5.20 9.91 2.71
N GLY A 49 -5.19 8.81 3.47
CA GLY A 49 -6.41 8.05 3.75
C GLY A 49 -7.04 7.48 2.47
N LEU A 50 -8.38 7.56 2.39
CA LEU A 50 -9.16 7.15 1.21
C LEU A 50 -9.47 8.32 0.24
N ASP A 51 -8.97 9.52 0.53
CA ASP A 51 -9.20 10.70 -0.30
C ASP A 51 -8.23 10.75 -1.48
N LEU A 52 -8.76 10.64 -2.70
CA LEU A 52 -7.94 10.59 -3.92
C LEU A 52 -7.25 11.92 -4.23
N ASP A 53 -7.84 13.06 -3.84
CA ASP A 53 -7.23 14.37 -4.08
C ASP A 53 -6.02 14.55 -3.16
N LEU A 54 -6.16 14.16 -1.89
CA LEU A 54 -5.02 14.16 -0.97
C LEU A 54 -3.93 13.18 -1.41
N ARG A 55 -4.32 12.00 -1.91
CA ARG A 55 -3.38 11.01 -2.44
C ARG A 55 -2.63 11.52 -3.65
N LYS A 56 -3.30 12.24 -4.56
CA LYS A 56 -2.68 12.87 -5.72
C LYS A 56 -1.64 13.91 -5.29
N VAL A 57 -2.00 14.84 -4.41
CA VAL A 57 -1.10 15.86 -3.88
C VAL A 57 0.13 15.22 -3.22
N CYS A 58 -0.09 14.21 -2.38
CA CYS A 58 1.01 13.53 -1.70
C CYS A 58 1.91 12.78 -2.70
N THR A 59 1.32 12.10 -3.68
CA THR A 59 2.07 11.38 -4.73
C THR A 59 2.98 12.33 -5.51
N GLU A 60 2.45 13.48 -5.94
CA GLU A 60 3.23 14.50 -6.65
C GLU A 60 4.40 15.02 -5.80
N GLU A 61 4.19 15.26 -4.51
CA GLU A 61 5.25 15.73 -3.60
C GLU A 61 6.32 14.68 -3.29
N MET A 62 5.91 13.42 -3.09
CA MET A 62 6.83 12.32 -2.82
C MET A 62 7.66 11.98 -4.07
N ALA A 63 7.04 12.00 -5.25
CA ALA A 63 7.70 11.69 -6.52
C ALA A 63 8.85 12.65 -6.84
N LYS A 64 8.75 13.93 -6.46
CA LYS A 64 9.83 14.93 -6.66
C LYS A 64 11.14 14.58 -5.94
N ARG A 65 11.06 13.79 -4.86
CA ARG A 65 12.20 13.44 -3.99
C ARG A 65 12.60 11.97 -4.09
N ALA A 66 11.76 11.15 -4.70
CA ALA A 66 12.01 9.73 -4.85
C ALA A 66 13.16 9.45 -5.82
N LYS A 67 14.08 8.57 -5.40
CA LYS A 67 15.25 8.18 -6.21
C LYS A 67 15.28 6.71 -6.59
N VAL A 68 14.70 5.87 -5.73
CA VAL A 68 14.89 4.40 -5.76
C VAL A 68 13.59 3.62 -5.75
N GLY A 69 12.51 4.22 -5.24
CA GLY A 69 11.19 3.60 -5.12
C GLY A 69 10.29 4.44 -4.24
N ILE A 70 8.99 4.16 -4.28
CA ILE A 70 7.97 4.90 -3.55
C ILE A 70 6.98 3.90 -2.95
N ALA A 71 6.60 4.13 -1.69
CA ALA A 71 5.61 3.32 -1.01
C ALA A 71 4.23 3.99 -0.93
N VAL A 72 3.20 3.17 -0.88
CA VAL A 72 1.81 3.56 -0.61
C VAL A 72 1.46 3.03 0.78
N GLY A 73 1.31 3.94 1.73
CA GLY A 73 1.04 3.65 3.14
C GLY A 73 -0.36 4.05 3.59
N GLY A 74 -0.68 3.73 4.85
CA GLY A 74 -1.96 4.11 5.46
C GLY A 74 -3.18 3.39 4.88
N LEU A 75 -2.98 2.17 4.36
CA LEU A 75 -4.01 1.27 3.84
C LEU A 75 -4.00 -0.07 4.61
N SER A 76 -4.98 -0.94 4.34
CA SER A 76 -5.20 -2.23 5.00
C SER A 76 -5.57 -2.12 6.49
N GLY A 77 -6.33 -1.08 6.85
CA GLY A 77 -6.74 -0.75 8.22
C GLY A 77 -8.21 -1.05 8.55
N GLY A 78 -8.99 -1.58 7.61
CA GLY A 78 -10.41 -1.90 7.80
C GLY A 78 -11.35 -1.26 6.78
N GLU A 79 -10.81 -0.69 5.71
CA GLU A 79 -11.56 -0.19 4.57
C GLU A 79 -12.17 -1.30 3.70
N GLU A 80 -13.20 -0.94 2.95
CA GLU A 80 -13.78 -1.80 1.91
C GLU A 80 -12.78 -2.07 0.78
N LYS A 81 -12.79 -3.30 0.24
CA LYS A 81 -11.86 -3.72 -0.82
C LYS A 81 -11.94 -2.86 -2.07
N SER A 82 -13.14 -2.40 -2.43
CA SER A 82 -13.35 -1.51 -3.57
C SER A 82 -12.67 -0.15 -3.38
N GLN A 83 -12.68 0.39 -2.16
CA GLN A 83 -12.00 1.64 -1.82
C GLN A 83 -10.48 1.44 -1.81
N PHE A 84 -10.01 0.35 -1.20
CA PHE A 84 -8.60 -0.03 -1.17
C PHE A 84 -8.00 -0.11 -2.59
N TRP A 85 -8.59 -0.92 -3.48
CA TRP A 85 -8.08 -1.06 -4.84
C TRP A 85 -8.16 0.25 -5.63
N ARG A 86 -9.19 1.06 -5.41
CA ARG A 86 -9.32 2.38 -6.06
C ARG A 86 -8.19 3.32 -5.67
N VAL A 87 -7.81 3.36 -4.39
CA VAL A 87 -6.68 4.18 -3.93
C VAL A 87 -5.36 3.66 -4.48
N VAL A 88 -5.14 2.34 -4.44
CA VAL A 88 -3.92 1.73 -4.99
C VAL A 88 -3.78 2.03 -6.48
N ALA A 89 -4.85 1.87 -7.26
CA ALA A 89 -4.87 2.18 -8.69
C ALA A 89 -4.48 3.64 -8.96
N ALA A 90 -5.13 4.58 -8.28
CA ALA A 90 -4.89 6.02 -8.45
C ALA A 90 -3.45 6.40 -8.08
N CYS A 91 -2.91 5.85 -6.98
CA CYS A 91 -1.51 6.07 -6.62
C CYS A 91 -0.56 5.47 -7.66
N CYS A 92 -0.77 4.23 -8.09
CA CYS A 92 0.14 3.57 -9.02
C CYS A 92 0.17 4.23 -10.39
N GLU A 93 -0.98 4.72 -10.87
CA GLU A 93 -1.10 5.48 -12.11
C GLU A 93 -0.37 6.82 -12.05
N ALA A 94 -0.46 7.54 -10.92
CA ALA A 94 0.19 8.83 -10.73
C ALA A 94 1.70 8.73 -10.46
N LEU A 95 2.20 7.57 -10.03
CA LEU A 95 3.60 7.36 -9.71
C LEU A 95 4.46 7.09 -10.96
N PRO A 96 5.71 7.60 -11.02
CA PRO A 96 6.63 7.38 -12.14
C PRO A 96 6.83 5.88 -12.44
N SER A 97 6.71 5.50 -13.71
CA SER A 97 6.81 4.10 -14.15
C SER A 97 8.19 3.49 -14.05
N ASN A 98 9.23 4.32 -13.94
CA ASN A 98 10.61 3.89 -13.78
C ASN A 98 11.00 3.58 -12.32
N LEU A 99 10.10 3.78 -11.35
CA LEU A 99 10.35 3.53 -9.94
C LEU A 99 9.46 2.40 -9.41
N PRO A 100 10.00 1.46 -8.62
CA PRO A 100 9.20 0.41 -8.01
C PRO A 100 8.20 0.98 -7.00
N ARG A 101 7.00 0.44 -7.01
CA ARG A 101 5.86 0.85 -6.17
C ARG A 101 5.59 -0.19 -5.09
N TYR A 102 5.76 0.20 -3.84
CA TYR A 102 5.61 -0.69 -2.69
C TYR A 102 4.29 -0.44 -1.95
N VAL A 103 3.37 -1.41 -1.96
CA VAL A 103 2.11 -1.29 -1.20
C VAL A 103 2.27 -1.99 0.15
N MET A 104 2.26 -1.20 1.22
CA MET A 104 2.63 -1.66 2.57
C MET A 104 1.47 -2.44 3.22
N GLY A 105 1.79 -3.56 3.87
CA GLY A 105 0.85 -4.30 4.72
C GLY A 105 -0.17 -5.20 3.99
N VAL A 106 -0.01 -5.42 2.69
CA VAL A 106 -0.92 -6.24 1.86
C VAL A 106 -0.41 -7.68 1.78
N GLY A 107 -1.26 -8.65 2.11
CA GLY A 107 -0.86 -10.07 2.09
C GLY A 107 -1.93 -11.10 1.77
N PHE A 108 -3.17 -10.69 1.52
CA PHE A 108 -4.17 -11.63 1.02
C PHE A 108 -3.87 -11.96 -0.44
N PRO A 109 -3.90 -13.24 -0.85
CA PRO A 109 -3.49 -13.64 -2.21
C PRO A 109 -4.21 -12.90 -3.34
N VAL A 110 -5.52 -12.68 -3.22
CA VAL A 110 -6.32 -11.94 -4.21
C VAL A 110 -5.85 -10.48 -4.33
N ASP A 111 -5.55 -9.84 -3.20
CA ASP A 111 -5.07 -8.46 -3.21
C ASP A 111 -3.67 -8.35 -3.82
N LEU A 112 -2.79 -9.32 -3.57
CA LEU A 112 -1.46 -9.34 -4.18
C LEU A 112 -1.57 -9.38 -5.71
N VAL A 113 -2.44 -10.25 -6.25
CA VAL A 113 -2.66 -10.37 -7.71
C VAL A 113 -3.26 -9.07 -8.26
N ILE A 114 -4.32 -8.55 -7.64
CA ILE A 114 -5.00 -7.34 -8.13
C ILE A 114 -4.06 -6.13 -8.05
N CYS A 115 -3.38 -5.91 -6.93
CA CYS A 115 -2.45 -4.79 -6.80
C CYS A 115 -1.28 -4.90 -7.77
N SER A 116 -0.79 -6.11 -8.07
CA SER A 116 0.23 -6.32 -9.11
C SER A 116 -0.28 -5.90 -10.48
N LEU A 117 -1.52 -6.25 -10.83
CA LEU A 117 -2.16 -5.82 -12.08
C LEU A 117 -2.40 -4.30 -12.13
N LEU A 118 -2.56 -3.65 -10.97
CA LEU A 118 -2.67 -2.20 -10.84
C LEU A 118 -1.29 -1.49 -10.89
N GLY A 119 -0.19 -2.23 -10.97
CA GLY A 119 1.17 -1.69 -11.14
C GLY A 119 2.01 -1.63 -9.87
N ALA A 120 1.61 -2.31 -8.78
CA ALA A 120 2.44 -2.47 -7.59
C ALA A 120 3.50 -3.57 -7.78
N ASP A 121 4.71 -3.33 -7.28
CA ASP A 121 5.88 -4.18 -7.50
C ASP A 121 6.35 -4.90 -6.22
N MET A 122 6.05 -4.33 -5.05
CA MET A 122 6.50 -4.85 -3.76
C MET A 122 5.35 -4.91 -2.74
N PHE A 123 5.40 -5.90 -1.86
CA PHE A 123 4.41 -6.14 -0.81
C PHE A 123 5.07 -6.74 0.44
N ASP A 124 4.44 -6.53 1.59
CA ASP A 124 4.79 -7.20 2.84
C ASP A 124 3.52 -7.48 3.66
N CYS A 125 3.53 -8.60 4.39
CA CYS A 125 2.45 -8.87 5.35
C CYS A 125 2.84 -9.94 6.36
N VAL A 126 2.30 -9.80 7.58
CA VAL A 126 2.39 -10.85 8.60
C VAL A 126 1.45 -12.02 8.36
N TYR A 127 0.47 -11.90 7.44
CA TYR A 127 -0.56 -12.90 7.19
C TYR A 127 -0.03 -14.33 7.02
N PRO A 128 0.96 -14.63 6.14
CA PRO A 128 1.41 -16.00 5.94
C PRO A 128 2.02 -16.61 7.22
N THR A 129 2.89 -15.88 7.92
CA THR A 129 3.55 -16.40 9.13
C THR A 129 2.60 -16.46 10.32
N ARG A 130 1.66 -15.52 10.45
CA ARG A 130 0.63 -15.52 11.50
C ARG A 130 -0.32 -16.69 11.32
N THR A 131 -0.82 -16.91 10.11
CA THR A 131 -1.72 -18.01 9.81
C THR A 131 -1.05 -19.36 10.05
N ALA A 132 0.22 -19.52 9.66
CA ALA A 132 0.98 -20.75 9.93
C ALA A 132 1.06 -21.11 11.41
N ARG A 133 1.23 -20.12 12.32
CA ARG A 133 1.30 -20.36 13.78
C ARG A 133 -0.02 -20.86 14.38
N PHE A 134 -1.15 -20.46 13.81
CA PHE A 134 -2.49 -20.85 14.28
C PHE A 134 -3.06 -22.04 13.49
N TRP A 135 -2.25 -22.69 12.65
CA TRP A 135 -2.70 -23.69 11.68
C TRP A 135 -2.99 -25.09 12.26
N ASP A 136 -2.89 -25.31 13.57
CA ASP A 136 -3.14 -26.62 14.18
C ASP A 136 -4.19 -26.54 15.31
N ARG A 137 -5.39 -27.09 15.05
CA ARG A 137 -6.04 -28.16 15.86
C ARG A 137 -7.51 -28.46 15.58
N SER A 138 -8.22 -27.65 14.79
CA SER A 138 -9.67 -27.87 14.55
C SER A 138 -10.07 -28.28 13.12
N GLY A 139 -9.10 -28.54 12.25
CA GLY A 139 -9.36 -29.10 10.92
C GLY A 139 -10.18 -28.20 9.98
N ALA A 140 -10.22 -28.63 8.72
CA ALA A 140 -11.01 -28.08 7.61
C ALA A 140 -10.55 -26.72 7.03
N SER A 141 -9.57 -26.79 6.12
CA SER A 141 -9.77 -26.61 4.67
C SER A 141 -10.62 -25.45 4.11
N ARG A 142 -11.16 -24.52 4.89
CA ARG A 142 -12.15 -23.49 4.45
C ARG A 142 -11.63 -22.06 4.37
N ARG A 143 -10.31 -21.84 4.37
CA ARG A 143 -9.74 -20.47 4.32
C ARG A 143 -8.73 -20.24 3.20
N PHE A 144 -8.55 -21.21 2.32
CA PHE A 144 -7.87 -21.04 1.05
C PHE A 144 -8.86 -20.79 -0.11
N ASP A 145 -10.07 -20.28 0.18
CA ASP A 145 -11.09 -20.02 -0.86
C ASP A 145 -10.85 -18.70 -1.64
N ALA A 146 -9.67 -18.08 -1.50
CA ALA A 146 -9.33 -16.87 -2.24
C ALA A 146 -9.21 -17.12 -3.76
N PHE A 147 -8.83 -18.33 -4.17
CA PHE A 147 -8.77 -18.75 -5.58
C PHE A 147 -10.02 -19.54 -6.04
N GLU A 148 -10.88 -19.97 -5.12
CA GLU A 148 -12.09 -20.77 -5.40
C GLU A 148 -13.37 -19.93 -5.54
N SER A 149 -13.31 -18.59 -5.39
CA SER A 149 -14.51 -17.78 -5.56
C SER A 149 -15.03 -17.91 -7.00
N GLU A 150 -16.33 -18.20 -7.13
CA GLU A 150 -17.02 -18.37 -8.42
C GLU A 150 -16.84 -17.14 -9.34
N ALA A 151 -16.57 -15.97 -8.76
CA ALA A 151 -16.25 -14.73 -9.45
C ALA A 151 -14.92 -14.76 -10.24
N VAL A 152 -13.90 -15.49 -9.75
CA VAL A 152 -12.62 -15.67 -10.45
C VAL A 152 -12.77 -16.72 -11.56
N ARG A 153 -13.45 -17.85 -11.29
CA ARG A 153 -13.70 -18.89 -12.31
C ARG A 153 -14.47 -18.36 -13.52
N ARG A 154 -15.50 -17.54 -13.31
CA ARG A 154 -16.30 -16.96 -14.41
C ARG A 154 -15.54 -15.95 -15.28
N ARG A 155 -14.45 -15.36 -14.78
CA ARG A 155 -13.68 -14.34 -15.50
C ARG A 155 -12.50 -14.91 -16.31
N PHE A 156 -12.10 -16.15 -16.03
CA PHE A 156 -11.05 -16.88 -16.76
C PHE A 156 -11.57 -18.04 -17.63
N GLN A 157 -12.89 -18.27 -17.66
CA GLN A 157 -13.56 -19.24 -18.55
C GLN A 157 -14.33 -18.57 -19.70
N ALA A 158 -14.17 -17.26 -19.87
CA ALA A 158 -14.71 -16.52 -21.02
C ALA A 158 -13.56 -16.21 -21.99
N ASP A 159 -13.11 -17.25 -22.68
CA ASP A 159 -12.40 -17.21 -23.97
C ASP A 159 -12.84 -18.45 -24.78
#